data_AF-V7CPZ2-F1
#
_entry.id   AF-V7CPZ2-F1
#
_cell.length_a   1.000
_cell.length_b   1.000
_cell.length_c   1.000
_cell.angle_alpha   90.00
_cell.angle_beta   90.00
_cell.angle_gamma   90.00
#
_symmetry.space_group_name_H-M   'P 1'
#
loop_
_entity.id
_entity.type
_entity.pdbx_description
1 polymer ?
#
loop_
_entity_poly.entity_id
_entity_poly.type
_entity_poly.pdbx_seq_one_letter_code
_entity_poly.pdbx_strand_id
1 'polypeptide(L)'
;MEISKSSVEQIQPPTYGNLVTILSIDGGGIRGIIPATILDFLESQLQELDGPEARLADYFDVISGTSTGGLVTAMLTAQTTTIDHFLLPKTSSPFTWNTVLRFSHTTDPSCHERSYKANHEAKFRFLIISIGTGTAKNEEKINGQIAAKWGLLDWLTYNGSTPLTDVFTQSSAYMVDFHLSAVTQALHSEDNYLRIQDDTLNGTDSSVDIATKENLQKLCEIGQNLLKKSVSRVNLVNGVFEPLANGETNQQALTRFAKILSQERRLREMRSPHTTKNPVVF
;
A
#
# COMPACT_ATOMS: atom_id res chain seq x y z
N MET A 1 7.29 -3.22 44.87
CA MET A 1 8.13 -2.94 43.70
C MET A 1 7.21 -3.09 42.50
N GLU A 2 6.57 -1.99 42.12
CA GLU A 2 5.58 -1.97 41.04
C GLU A 2 6.30 -2.02 39.70
N ILE A 3 5.88 -2.95 38.85
CA ILE A 3 6.37 -3.09 37.48
C ILE A 3 5.65 -2.04 36.65
N SER A 4 6.39 -1.04 36.16
CA SER A 4 5.90 -0.02 35.25
C SER A 4 5.38 -0.67 33.97
N LYS A 5 4.08 -0.51 33.71
CA LYS A 5 3.49 -0.83 32.41
C LYS A 5 4.02 0.17 31.39
N SER A 6 4.82 -0.31 30.45
CA SER A 6 5.11 0.38 29.20
C SER A 6 3.80 0.51 28.42
N SER A 7 3.20 1.70 28.44
CA SER A 7 2.06 2.05 27.60
C SER A 7 2.59 2.49 26.24
N VAL A 8 2.50 1.59 25.26
CA VAL A 8 2.63 1.94 23.84
C VAL A 8 1.43 2.84 23.50
N GLU A 9 1.64 4.15 23.44
CA GLU A 9 0.62 5.12 23.04
C GLU A 9 0.34 4.96 21.54
N GLN A 10 -0.72 4.21 21.20
CA GLN A 10 -1.24 4.18 19.83
C GLN A 10 -1.96 5.51 19.52
N ILE A 11 -1.39 6.29 18.60
CA ILE A 11 -1.97 7.53 18.08
C ILE A 11 -3.26 7.17 17.31
N GLN A 12 -4.43 7.61 17.80
CA GLN A 12 -5.71 7.35 17.13
C GLN A 12 -6.04 8.41 16.04
N PRO A 13 -6.38 8.00 14.82
CA PRO A 13 -6.77 8.90 13.74
C PRO A 13 -8.29 9.16 13.64
N PRO A 14 -8.72 10.37 13.22
CA PRO A 14 -8.03 11.65 13.26
C PRO A 14 -8.47 12.40 14.54
N THR A 15 -8.05 11.93 15.71
CA THR A 15 -8.37 12.67 16.95
C THR A 15 -7.55 13.97 17.03
N TYR A 16 -6.35 13.98 16.45
CA TYR A 16 -5.41 15.11 16.49
C TYR A 16 -4.86 15.53 15.11
N GLY A 17 -5.18 14.78 14.06
CA GLY A 17 -4.69 15.00 12.69
C GLY A 17 -5.68 15.72 11.77
N ASN A 18 -5.20 16.21 10.62
CA ASN A 18 -6.06 16.75 9.56
C ASN A 18 -6.42 15.68 8.50
N LEU A 19 -5.56 14.67 8.35
CA LEU A 19 -5.69 13.64 7.32
C LEU A 19 -5.79 12.26 7.95
N VAL A 20 -6.43 11.33 7.23
CA VAL A 20 -6.34 9.89 7.46
C VAL A 20 -5.41 9.29 6.41
N THR A 21 -4.34 8.63 6.85
CA THR A 21 -3.25 8.14 5.98
C THR A 21 -3.41 6.65 5.70
N ILE A 22 -3.45 6.27 4.42
CA ILE A 22 -3.73 4.89 3.99
C ILE A 22 -2.62 4.39 3.07
N LEU A 23 -2.06 3.23 3.38
CA LEU A 23 -1.18 2.46 2.52
C LEU A 23 -1.89 1.17 2.06
N SER A 24 -1.92 0.94 0.76
CA SER A 24 -2.47 -0.27 0.14
C SER A 24 -1.45 -0.94 -0.75
N ILE A 25 -1.29 -2.26 -0.60
CA ILE A 25 -0.30 -3.07 -1.34
C ILE A 25 -1.00 -4.24 -2.05
N ASP A 26 -0.86 -4.30 -3.38
CA ASP A 26 -1.47 -5.38 -4.17
C ASP A 26 -0.77 -6.73 -3.97
N GLY A 27 -1.48 -7.81 -4.33
CA GLY A 27 -0.93 -9.16 -4.39
C GLY A 27 -0.36 -9.50 -5.76
N GLY A 28 0.72 -10.29 -5.79
CA GLY A 28 1.36 -10.69 -7.05
C GLY A 28 2.43 -11.76 -6.93
N GLY A 29 2.38 -12.61 -5.89
CA GLY A 29 3.41 -13.63 -5.66
C GLY A 29 4.78 -13.01 -5.46
N ILE A 30 5.80 -13.52 -6.16
CA ILE A 30 7.18 -13.00 -6.10
C ILE A 30 7.32 -11.54 -6.58
N ARG A 31 6.35 -11.05 -7.36
CA ARG A 31 6.34 -9.65 -7.83
C ARG A 31 6.15 -8.64 -6.70
N GLY A 32 5.87 -9.10 -5.47
CA GLY A 32 5.93 -8.29 -4.25
C GLY A 32 7.27 -7.58 -4.02
N ILE A 33 8.34 -7.98 -4.72
CA ILE A 33 9.62 -7.24 -4.76
C ILE A 33 9.47 -5.83 -5.32
N ILE A 34 8.57 -5.62 -6.28
CA ILE A 34 8.31 -4.31 -6.88
C ILE A 34 7.81 -3.33 -5.80
N PRO A 35 6.68 -3.58 -5.12
CA PRO A 35 6.23 -2.69 -4.05
C PRO A 35 7.22 -2.63 -2.88
N ALA A 36 7.96 -3.70 -2.56
CA ALA A 36 8.98 -3.65 -1.52
C ALA A 36 10.08 -2.62 -1.85
N THR A 37 10.51 -2.55 -3.11
CA THR A 37 11.50 -1.57 -3.58
C THR A 37 10.97 -0.13 -3.48
N ILE A 38 9.68 0.07 -3.78
CA ILE A 38 9.03 1.38 -3.64
C ILE A 38 8.90 1.79 -2.17
N LEU A 39 8.54 0.85 -1.30
CA LEU A 39 8.39 1.07 0.14
C LEU A 39 9.73 1.35 0.82
N ASP A 40 10.80 0.67 0.42
CA ASP A 40 12.17 0.93 0.87
C ASP A 40 12.58 2.38 0.56
N PHE A 41 12.30 2.84 -0.67
CA PHE A 41 12.51 4.25 -1.03
C PHE A 41 11.67 5.19 -0.15
N LEU A 42 10.37 4.94 0.02
CA LEU A 42 9.50 5.78 0.86
C LEU A 42 9.98 5.84 2.32
N GLU A 43 10.36 4.71 2.90
CA GLU A 43 10.88 4.65 4.27
C GLU A 43 12.19 5.41 4.41
N SER A 44 13.10 5.30 3.43
CA SER A 44 14.34 6.10 3.42
C SER A 44 14.07 7.61 3.43
N GLN A 45 13.06 8.07 2.67
CA GLN A 45 12.67 9.48 2.66
C GLN A 45 12.07 9.94 4.00
N LEU A 46 11.34 9.07 4.70
CA LEU A 46 10.84 9.36 6.04
C LEU A 46 11.97 9.39 7.07
N GLN A 47 12.94 8.47 6.96
CA GLN A 47 14.11 8.43 7.83
C GLN A 47 15.02 9.65 7.66
N GLU A 48 15.15 10.16 6.44
CA GLU A 48 15.84 11.43 6.19
C GLU A 48 15.14 12.63 6.87
N LEU A 49 13.80 12.60 6.98
CA LEU A 49 13.01 13.70 7.54
C LEU A 49 12.90 13.66 9.07
N ASP A 50 12.73 12.47 9.65
CA ASP A 50 12.38 12.27 11.06
C ASP A 50 13.36 11.38 11.84
N GLY A 51 14.40 10.88 11.19
CA GLY A 51 15.48 10.10 11.81
C GLY A 51 15.46 8.60 11.49
N PRO A 52 16.57 7.88 11.77
CA PRO A 52 16.79 6.50 11.32
C PRO A 52 15.81 5.46 11.91
N GLU A 53 15.15 5.80 13.02
CA GLU A 53 14.16 4.93 13.67
C GLU A 53 12.75 5.06 13.07
N ALA A 54 12.54 6.00 12.14
CA ALA A 54 11.25 6.14 11.45
C ALA A 54 10.92 4.84 10.70
N ARG A 55 9.71 4.32 10.93
CA ARG A 55 9.16 3.17 10.20
C ARG A 55 7.83 3.53 9.57
N LEU A 56 7.50 2.91 8.43
CA LEU A 56 6.24 3.14 7.73
C LEU A 56 5.00 3.04 8.65
N ALA A 57 5.01 2.11 9.60
CA ALA A 57 3.92 1.91 10.55
C ALA A 57 3.62 3.12 11.45
N ASP A 58 4.56 4.03 11.64
CA ASP A 58 4.35 5.24 12.44
C ASP A 58 3.54 6.33 11.71
N TYR A 59 3.44 6.23 10.38
CA TYR A 59 2.89 7.29 9.52
C TYR A 59 1.53 6.94 8.93
N PHE A 60 1.19 5.65 8.87
CA PHE A 60 -0.03 5.17 8.25
C PHE A 60 -1.05 4.71 9.30
N ASP A 61 -2.23 5.31 9.25
CA ASP A 61 -3.39 4.92 10.06
C ASP A 61 -3.91 3.54 9.67
N VAL A 62 -3.84 3.24 8.38
CA VAL A 62 -4.29 1.98 7.80
C VAL A 62 -3.22 1.48 6.85
N ILE A 63 -2.73 0.27 7.10
CA ILE A 63 -1.93 -0.49 6.14
C ILE A 63 -2.74 -1.73 5.76
N SER A 64 -2.89 -1.96 4.46
CA SER A 64 -3.65 -3.08 3.94
C SER A 64 -2.94 -3.72 2.76
N GLY A 65 -3.16 -5.01 2.57
CA GLY A 65 -2.70 -5.70 1.38
C GLY A 65 -3.33 -7.06 1.19
N THR A 66 -3.29 -7.55 -0.06
CA THR A 66 -3.87 -8.83 -0.46
C THR A 66 -2.76 -9.80 -0.88
N SER A 67 -2.88 -11.09 -0.54
CA SER A 67 -1.86 -12.11 -0.87
C SER A 67 -0.46 -11.71 -0.38
N THR A 68 0.57 -11.66 -1.24
CA THR A 68 1.92 -11.19 -0.85
C THR A 68 1.89 -9.79 -0.23
N GLY A 69 1.02 -8.88 -0.69
CA GLY A 69 0.86 -7.56 -0.06
C GLY A 69 0.33 -7.64 1.38
N GLY A 70 -0.47 -8.66 1.68
CA GLY A 70 -0.92 -8.96 3.04
C GLY A 70 0.21 -9.50 3.92
N LEU A 71 1.11 -10.32 3.36
CA LEU A 71 2.33 -10.75 4.07
C LEU A 71 3.25 -9.57 4.37
N VAL A 72 3.45 -8.66 3.40
CA VAL A 72 4.21 -7.41 3.62
C VAL A 72 3.55 -6.56 4.70
N THR A 73 2.22 -6.41 4.65
CA THR A 73 1.45 -5.68 5.68
C THR A 73 1.66 -6.29 7.07
N ALA A 74 1.61 -7.62 7.19
CA ALA A 74 1.84 -8.29 8.47
C ALA A 74 3.27 -8.06 8.99
N MET A 75 4.28 -8.05 8.12
CA MET A 75 5.66 -7.76 8.50
C MET A 75 5.84 -6.31 8.95
N LEU A 76 5.26 -5.35 8.23
CA LEU A 76 5.35 -3.92 8.58
C LEU A 76 4.63 -3.57 9.89
N THR A 77 3.56 -4.30 10.23
CA THR A 77 2.72 -4.01 11.40
C THR A 77 3.01 -4.92 12.60
N ALA A 78 3.87 -5.92 12.45
CA ALA A 78 4.33 -6.75 13.55
C ALA A 78 5.12 -5.88 14.54
N GLN A 79 4.62 -5.74 15.77
CA GLN A 79 5.36 -5.06 16.82
C GLN A 79 6.60 -5.91 17.15
N THR A 80 7.80 -5.33 16.99
CA THR A 80 9.05 -5.92 17.47
C THR A 80 9.11 -5.83 18.99
N THR A 81 8.24 -6.56 19.68
CA THR A 81 8.39 -6.83 21.11
C THR A 81 8.77 -8.28 21.23
N THR A 82 10.02 -8.53 21.64
CA THR A 82 10.64 -9.83 21.89
C THR A 82 10.85 -10.77 20.68
N ILE A 83 11.85 -10.47 19.85
CA ILE A 83 12.58 -11.50 19.07
C ILE A 83 14.09 -11.36 19.33
N ASP A 84 14.49 -11.51 20.59
CA ASP A 84 15.90 -11.84 20.93
C ASP A 84 16.09 -13.34 21.22
N HIS A 85 15.03 -14.15 21.11
CA HIS A 85 15.10 -15.56 21.48
C HIS A 85 14.34 -16.51 20.56
N PHE A 86 14.15 -16.14 19.28
CA PHE A 86 13.64 -17.09 18.32
C PHE A 86 14.11 -16.79 16.89
N LEU A 87 14.60 -17.86 16.24
CA LEU A 87 15.07 -17.99 14.85
C LEU A 87 16.58 -17.75 14.69
N LEU A 88 17.37 -18.78 14.35
CA LEU A 88 17.13 -19.87 13.38
C LEU A 88 17.48 -21.27 13.94
N PRO A 89 17.17 -22.42 13.28
CA PRO A 89 16.31 -22.68 12.11
C PRO A 89 15.34 -23.89 12.29
N LYS A 90 14.32 -24.04 11.44
CA LYS A 90 14.01 -25.24 10.61
C LYS A 90 12.60 -25.23 10.02
N THR A 91 12.52 -25.90 8.88
CA THR A 91 11.48 -26.01 7.85
C THR A 91 10.24 -26.83 8.23
N SER A 92 9.24 -26.75 7.33
CA SER A 92 8.19 -27.74 6.96
C SER A 92 6.97 -27.97 7.87
N SER A 93 5.82 -27.38 7.51
CA SER A 93 4.56 -28.06 7.08
C SER A 93 3.44 -26.99 6.91
N PRO A 94 2.29 -27.30 6.26
CA PRO A 94 1.53 -26.34 5.46
C PRO A 94 0.63 -25.44 6.29
N PHE A 95 0.69 -24.12 6.04
CA PHE A 95 -0.33 -23.19 6.52
C PHE A 95 -1.63 -23.43 5.74
N THR A 96 -2.70 -23.72 6.47
CA THR A 96 -4.04 -23.92 5.93
C THR A 96 -4.65 -22.58 5.52
N TRP A 97 -5.12 -22.49 4.27
CA TRP A 97 -5.63 -21.26 3.62
C TRP A 97 -7.02 -20.78 4.10
N ASN A 98 -7.46 -21.15 5.31
CA ASN A 98 -8.79 -20.78 5.80
C ASN A 98 -8.72 -19.60 6.76
N THR A 99 -8.20 -18.45 6.34
CA THR A 99 -8.49 -17.18 7.00
C THR A 99 -8.32 -16.04 6.01
N VAL A 100 -9.43 -15.43 5.58
CA VAL A 100 -9.40 -14.04 5.12
C VAL A 100 -9.05 -13.22 6.36
N LEU A 101 -7.77 -12.90 6.52
CA LEU A 101 -7.30 -12.02 7.60
C LEU A 101 -7.76 -10.59 7.28
N ARG A 102 -8.98 -10.26 7.71
CA ARG A 102 -9.44 -8.88 7.77
C ARG A 102 -8.98 -8.31 9.11
N PHE A 103 -7.79 -7.70 9.14
CA PHE A 103 -7.39 -6.88 10.27
C PHE A 103 -8.20 -5.58 10.20
N SER A 104 -9.33 -5.54 10.89
CA SER A 104 -10.04 -4.30 11.21
C SER A 104 -10.14 -4.20 12.72
N HIS A 105 -9.24 -3.45 13.35
CA HIS A 105 -9.46 -2.94 14.69
C HIS A 105 -10.26 -1.64 14.57
N THR A 106 -11.57 -1.69 14.78
CA THR A 106 -12.35 -0.55 15.26
C THR A 106 -13.68 -1.05 15.84
N THR A 107 -13.74 -1.17 17.16
CA THR A 107 -14.99 -0.99 17.90
C THR A 107 -14.66 -0.16 19.13
N ASP A 108 -14.74 1.17 18.99
CA ASP A 108 -15.05 2.04 20.12
C ASP A 108 -16.51 2.48 19.98
N PRO A 109 -17.44 1.99 20.83
CA PRO A 109 -18.85 2.35 20.79
C PRO A 109 -19.15 3.77 21.32
N SER A 110 -18.15 4.57 21.72
CA SER A 110 -18.39 5.80 22.50
C SER A 110 -18.46 7.11 21.71
N CYS A 111 -18.46 7.09 20.37
CA CYS A 111 -18.64 8.30 19.56
C CYS A 111 -20.05 8.92 19.74
N HIS A 112 -20.17 9.79 20.75
CA HIS A 112 -21.28 10.71 20.88
C HIS A 112 -21.34 11.64 19.67
N GLU A 113 -22.53 11.71 19.10
CA GLU A 113 -22.95 12.53 17.98
C GLU A 113 -22.71 14.03 18.27
N ARG A 114 -21.55 14.56 17.86
CA ARG A 114 -21.35 16.01 17.76
C ARG A 114 -21.83 16.46 16.39
N SER A 115 -22.96 17.15 16.37
CA SER A 115 -23.48 17.86 15.21
C SER A 115 -22.46 18.90 14.74
N TYR A 116 -21.70 18.57 13.69
CA TYR A 116 -20.88 19.53 12.98
C TYR A 116 -21.78 20.42 12.13
N LYS A 117 -21.80 21.72 12.43
CA LYS A 117 -22.41 22.72 11.54
C LYS A 117 -21.65 22.69 10.21
N ALA A 118 -22.34 22.29 9.15
CA ALA A 118 -21.84 22.30 7.79
C ALA A 118 -21.62 23.74 7.32
N ASN A 119 -20.36 24.13 7.22
CA ASN A 119 -19.89 25.28 6.44
C ASN A 119 -18.45 25.01 6.06
N HIS A 120 -18.25 24.33 4.92
CA HIS A 120 -17.11 24.40 4.01
C HIS A 120 -17.20 23.24 3.00
N GLU A 121 -16.72 23.48 1.78
CA GLU A 121 -16.54 22.46 0.73
C GLU A 121 -16.02 21.15 1.33
N ALA A 122 -16.66 20.03 1.00
CA ALA A 122 -16.31 18.73 1.54
C ALA A 122 -14.93 18.28 1.02
N LYS A 123 -13.87 18.72 1.69
CA LYS A 123 -12.49 18.35 1.35
C LYS A 123 -12.25 16.89 1.67
N PHE A 124 -11.72 16.13 0.70
CA PHE A 124 -11.34 14.74 0.91
C PHE A 124 -10.19 14.67 1.92
N ARG A 125 -10.43 14.03 3.07
CA ARG A 125 -9.47 13.98 4.19
C ARG A 125 -8.52 12.79 4.13
N PHE A 126 -8.53 11.99 3.08
CA PHE A 126 -7.67 10.83 2.98
C PHE A 126 -6.43 11.16 2.15
N LEU A 127 -5.27 10.66 2.61
CA LEU A 127 -4.02 10.62 1.87
C LEU A 127 -3.69 9.15 1.59
N ILE A 128 -3.68 8.75 0.32
CA ILE A 128 -3.68 7.35 -0.06
C ILE A 128 -2.50 7.06 -0.98
N ILE A 129 -1.65 6.11 -0.56
CA ILE A 129 -0.61 5.51 -1.40
C ILE A 129 -1.04 4.08 -1.72
N SER A 130 -1.18 3.77 -3.00
CA SER A 130 -1.53 2.45 -3.49
C SER A 130 -0.42 1.94 -4.42
N ILE A 131 0.18 0.80 -4.09
CA ILE A 131 1.32 0.25 -4.81
C ILE A 131 0.95 -1.12 -5.37
N GLY A 132 0.98 -1.22 -6.69
CA GLY A 132 0.73 -2.45 -7.41
C GLY A 132 1.99 -3.29 -7.62
N THR A 133 1.81 -4.58 -7.87
CA THR A 133 2.91 -5.52 -8.21
C THR A 133 3.20 -5.60 -9.71
N GLY A 134 2.66 -4.66 -10.47
CA GLY A 134 2.62 -4.67 -11.92
C GLY A 134 1.65 -5.69 -12.52
N THR A 135 1.27 -5.43 -13.76
CA THR A 135 0.45 -6.29 -14.62
C THR A 135 1.24 -6.69 -15.85
N ALA A 136 0.96 -7.88 -16.36
CA ALA A 136 1.48 -8.27 -17.66
C ALA A 136 1.05 -7.22 -18.70
N LYS A 137 1.98 -6.82 -19.57
CA LYS A 137 1.65 -6.11 -20.80
C LYS A 137 0.55 -6.91 -21.48
N ASN A 138 -0.53 -6.22 -21.87
CA ASN A 138 -1.65 -6.80 -22.61
C ASN A 138 -1.19 -7.36 -23.96
N GLU A 139 -0.46 -8.46 -23.92
CA GLU A 139 -0.43 -9.45 -24.96
C GLU A 139 -1.76 -10.18 -24.79
N GLU A 140 -2.62 -10.16 -25.81
CA GLU A 140 -3.94 -10.78 -25.84
C GLU A 140 -3.87 -12.32 -25.67
N LYS A 141 -3.36 -12.81 -24.52
CA LYS A 141 -3.07 -14.22 -24.28
C LYS A 141 -4.35 -15.06 -24.25
N ILE A 142 -5.49 -14.43 -23.99
CA ILE A 142 -6.80 -15.09 -23.87
C ILE A 142 -7.81 -14.28 -24.67
N ASN A 143 -8.34 -14.87 -25.75
CA ASN A 143 -9.45 -14.29 -26.50
C ASN A 143 -10.76 -15.05 -26.20
N GLY A 144 -11.91 -14.41 -26.46
CA GLY A 144 -13.22 -14.98 -26.18
C GLY A 144 -13.50 -16.29 -26.92
N GLN A 145 -12.88 -16.51 -28.09
CA GLN A 145 -13.06 -17.74 -28.88
C GLN A 145 -12.33 -18.94 -28.26
N ILE A 146 -11.17 -18.71 -27.62
CA ILE A 146 -10.42 -19.69 -26.85
C ILE A 146 -11.18 -19.99 -25.56
N ALA A 147 -11.55 -18.95 -24.80
CA ALA A 147 -12.24 -19.08 -23.52
C ALA A 147 -13.64 -19.74 -23.65
N ALA A 148 -14.33 -19.56 -24.78
CA ALA A 148 -15.61 -20.22 -25.04
C ALA A 148 -15.52 -21.76 -25.09
N LYS A 149 -14.32 -22.32 -25.28
CA LYS A 149 -14.08 -23.77 -25.32
C LYS A 149 -13.56 -24.33 -24.00
N TRP A 150 -13.37 -23.48 -22.98
CA TRP A 150 -12.75 -23.88 -21.72
C TRP A 150 -13.67 -24.67 -20.80
N GLY A 151 -13.12 -25.72 -20.21
CA GLY A 151 -13.68 -26.38 -19.03
C GLY A 151 -13.17 -25.76 -17.73
N LEU A 152 -13.58 -26.35 -16.60
CA LEU A 152 -13.16 -25.89 -15.27
C LEU A 152 -11.63 -25.87 -15.09
N LEU A 153 -10.92 -26.88 -15.64
CA LEU A 153 -9.46 -26.97 -15.52
C LEU A 153 -8.75 -25.85 -16.30
N ASP A 154 -9.25 -25.47 -17.47
CA ASP A 154 -8.65 -24.39 -18.26
C ASP A 154 -8.82 -23.04 -17.55
N TRP A 155 -9.97 -22.82 -16.90
CA TRP A 155 -10.20 -21.64 -16.06
C TRP A 155 -9.27 -21.57 -14.85
N LEU A 156 -8.91 -22.72 -14.28
CA LEU A 156 -7.98 -22.80 -13.16
C LEU A 156 -6.52 -22.67 -13.60
N THR A 157 -6.15 -23.31 -14.71
CA THR A 157 -4.79 -23.36 -15.23
C THR A 157 -4.79 -23.41 -16.76
N TYR A 158 -4.17 -22.43 -17.40
CA TYR A 158 -4.01 -22.41 -18.86
C TYR A 158 -2.66 -21.84 -19.24
N ASN A 159 -1.88 -22.62 -19.99
CA ASN A 159 -0.56 -22.21 -20.52
C ASN A 159 0.38 -21.58 -19.46
N GLY A 160 0.45 -22.19 -18.27
CA GLY A 160 1.26 -21.70 -17.15
C GLY A 160 0.74 -20.44 -16.45
N SER A 161 -0.47 -19.98 -16.79
CA SER A 161 -1.18 -18.88 -16.12
C SER A 161 -2.38 -19.42 -15.33
N THR A 162 -2.99 -18.57 -14.49
CA THR A 162 -4.19 -18.90 -13.71
C THR A 162 -5.32 -17.95 -14.09
N PRO A 163 -6.02 -18.18 -15.23
CA PRO A 163 -6.88 -17.19 -15.85
C PRO A 163 -7.94 -16.59 -14.92
N LEU A 164 -8.63 -17.44 -14.14
CA LEU A 164 -9.67 -16.96 -13.23
C LEU A 164 -9.10 -16.02 -12.16
N THR A 165 -7.98 -16.39 -11.55
CA THR A 165 -7.28 -15.57 -10.54
C THR A 165 -6.75 -14.28 -11.14
N ASP A 166 -6.18 -14.35 -12.35
CA ASP A 166 -5.61 -13.19 -13.04
C ASP A 166 -6.69 -12.19 -13.43
N VAL A 167 -7.80 -12.65 -14.03
CA VAL A 167 -8.96 -11.80 -14.37
C VAL A 167 -9.53 -11.15 -13.12
N PHE A 168 -9.78 -11.91 -12.06
CA PHE A 168 -10.33 -11.38 -10.81
C PHE A 168 -9.40 -10.34 -10.17
N THR A 169 -8.11 -10.67 -10.03
CA THR A 169 -7.14 -9.82 -9.33
C THR A 169 -6.87 -8.53 -10.10
N GLN A 170 -6.66 -8.63 -11.42
CA GLN A 170 -6.44 -7.45 -12.25
C GLN A 170 -7.69 -6.58 -12.31
N SER A 171 -8.86 -7.15 -12.54
CA SER A 171 -10.12 -6.39 -12.58
C SER A 171 -10.37 -5.66 -11.26
N SER A 172 -10.08 -6.30 -10.13
CA SER A 172 -10.16 -5.65 -8.82
C SER A 172 -9.23 -4.44 -8.73
N ALA A 173 -7.96 -4.59 -9.09
CA ALA A 173 -7.00 -3.48 -9.06
C ALA A 173 -7.42 -2.31 -9.98
N TYR A 174 -7.86 -2.60 -11.21
CA TYR A 174 -8.35 -1.59 -12.15
C TYR A 174 -9.60 -0.87 -11.63
N MET A 175 -10.59 -1.61 -11.12
CA MET A 175 -11.84 -1.01 -10.64
C MET A 175 -11.63 -0.17 -9.38
N VAL A 176 -10.77 -0.61 -8.46
CA VAL A 176 -10.45 0.17 -7.25
C VAL A 176 -9.76 1.49 -7.62
N ASP A 177 -8.78 1.45 -8.51
CA ASP A 177 -8.08 2.65 -8.97
C ASP A 177 -9.02 3.62 -9.72
N PHE A 178 -9.90 3.11 -10.59
CA PHE A 178 -10.91 3.91 -11.28
C PHE A 178 -11.84 4.63 -10.31
N HIS A 179 -12.41 3.91 -9.35
CA HIS A 179 -13.32 4.51 -8.37
C HIS A 179 -12.62 5.56 -7.50
N LEU A 180 -11.39 5.27 -7.06
CA LEU A 180 -10.66 6.20 -6.20
C LEU A 180 -10.21 7.45 -6.96
N SER A 181 -9.79 7.30 -8.22
CA SER A 181 -9.52 8.40 -9.13
C SER A 181 -10.76 9.24 -9.40
N ALA A 182 -11.91 8.63 -9.63
CA ALA A 182 -13.17 9.34 -9.84
C ALA A 182 -13.59 10.16 -8.61
N VAL A 183 -13.55 9.56 -7.42
CA VAL A 183 -13.94 10.23 -6.17
C VAL A 183 -12.98 11.38 -5.84
N THR A 184 -11.67 11.16 -5.97
CA THR A 184 -10.67 12.19 -5.63
C THR A 184 -10.71 13.38 -6.59
N GLN A 185 -10.91 13.14 -7.89
CA GLN A 185 -11.11 14.20 -8.88
C GLN A 185 -12.41 14.97 -8.64
N ALA A 186 -13.51 14.28 -8.33
CA ALA A 186 -14.80 14.92 -8.03
C ALA A 186 -14.74 15.81 -6.77
N LEU A 187 -13.81 15.54 -5.87
CA LEU A 187 -13.58 16.30 -4.64
C LEU A 187 -12.37 17.26 -4.73
N HIS A 188 -11.84 17.49 -5.94
CA HIS A 188 -10.68 18.36 -6.18
C HIS A 188 -9.48 18.04 -5.25
N SER A 189 -9.26 16.74 -5.04
CA SER A 189 -8.28 16.19 -4.11
C SER A 189 -7.47 15.07 -4.77
N GLU A 190 -7.34 15.11 -6.09
CA GLU A 190 -6.63 14.12 -6.89
C GLU A 190 -5.14 13.97 -6.51
N ASP A 191 -4.52 15.02 -5.95
CA ASP A 191 -3.13 14.99 -5.49
C ASP A 191 -2.93 14.20 -4.18
N ASN A 192 -4.03 13.87 -3.49
CA ASN A 192 -4.02 13.05 -2.28
C ASN A 192 -4.04 11.54 -2.58
N TYR A 193 -4.19 11.15 -3.85
CA TYR A 193 -4.14 9.75 -4.26
C TYR A 193 -2.97 9.50 -5.21
N LEU A 194 -2.08 8.61 -4.80
CA LEU A 194 -0.95 8.15 -5.59
C LEU A 194 -1.08 6.64 -5.85
N ARG A 195 -1.25 6.27 -7.12
CA ARG A 195 -1.15 4.90 -7.59
C ARG A 195 0.19 4.71 -8.30
N ILE A 196 0.97 3.73 -7.85
CA ILE A 196 2.21 3.31 -8.52
C ILE A 196 1.99 1.90 -9.06
N GLN A 197 2.00 1.76 -10.38
CA GLN A 197 1.74 0.50 -11.07
C GLN A 197 2.57 0.43 -12.34
N ASP A 198 3.07 -0.77 -12.67
CA ASP A 198 3.72 -1.04 -13.96
C ASP A 198 2.83 -1.95 -14.82
N ASP A 199 2.43 -1.52 -16.00
CA ASP A 199 1.59 -2.28 -16.93
C ASP A 199 2.37 -2.88 -18.11
N THR A 200 3.71 -2.91 -18.01
CA THR A 200 4.61 -3.25 -19.11
C THR A 200 5.36 -4.57 -18.93
N LEU A 201 5.03 -5.35 -17.88
CA LEU A 201 5.73 -6.59 -17.56
C LEU A 201 5.59 -7.63 -18.70
N ASN A 202 6.69 -8.27 -19.10
CA ASN A 202 6.66 -9.28 -20.17
C ASN A 202 7.43 -10.55 -19.76
N GLY A 203 7.18 -11.64 -20.47
CA GLY A 203 7.90 -12.91 -20.26
C GLY A 203 7.88 -13.38 -18.79
N THR A 204 9.06 -13.75 -18.28
CA THR A 204 9.26 -14.24 -16.90
C THR A 204 8.94 -13.21 -15.83
N ASP A 205 9.01 -11.92 -16.16
CA ASP A 205 8.81 -10.82 -15.21
C ASP A 205 7.32 -10.70 -14.84
N SER A 206 6.45 -11.20 -15.73
CA SER A 206 5.00 -11.30 -15.48
C SER A 206 4.60 -12.53 -14.68
N SER A 207 5.50 -13.48 -14.41
CA SER A 207 5.19 -14.66 -13.58
C SER A 207 5.07 -14.29 -12.10
N VAL A 208 4.18 -14.99 -11.39
CA VAL A 208 3.96 -14.84 -9.95
C VAL A 208 4.76 -15.84 -9.10
N ASP A 209 5.43 -16.81 -9.72
CA ASP A 209 5.96 -18.01 -9.06
C ASP A 209 7.39 -18.41 -9.47
N ILE A 210 7.97 -17.83 -10.54
CA ILE A 210 9.34 -18.13 -10.98
C ILE A 210 10.38 -17.41 -10.10
N ALA A 211 10.75 -18.02 -8.97
CA ALA A 211 11.69 -17.45 -8.00
C ALA A 211 13.19 -17.71 -8.32
N THR A 212 13.61 -17.57 -9.58
CA THR A 212 15.05 -17.67 -9.93
C THR A 212 15.79 -16.41 -9.52
N LYS A 213 17.09 -16.51 -9.19
CA LYS A 213 17.89 -15.35 -8.75
C LYS A 213 17.87 -14.22 -9.77
N GLU A 214 17.93 -14.56 -11.05
CA GLU A 214 17.88 -13.63 -12.17
C GLU A 214 16.53 -12.92 -12.24
N ASN A 215 15.41 -13.64 -12.04
CA ASN A 215 14.08 -13.03 -12.06
C ASN A 215 13.87 -12.09 -10.87
N LEU A 216 14.34 -12.47 -9.68
CA LEU A 216 14.24 -11.62 -8.49
C LEU A 216 15.05 -10.32 -8.67
N GLN A 217 16.24 -10.38 -9.26
CA GLN A 217 17.04 -9.18 -9.58
C GLN A 217 16.33 -8.27 -10.60
N LYS A 218 15.75 -8.84 -11.66
CA LYS A 218 14.96 -8.07 -12.62
C LYS A 218 13.76 -7.37 -11.97
N LEU A 219 13.06 -8.02 -11.04
CA LEU A 219 11.96 -7.40 -10.32
C LEU A 219 12.41 -6.20 -9.48
N CYS A 220 13.61 -6.26 -8.88
CA CYS A 220 14.21 -5.09 -8.22
C CYS A 220 14.50 -3.96 -9.22
N GLU A 221 15.10 -4.28 -10.37
CA GLU A 221 15.38 -3.29 -11.43
C GLU A 221 14.10 -2.64 -11.96
N ILE A 222 13.03 -3.42 -12.11
CA ILE A 222 11.70 -2.92 -12.49
C ILE A 222 11.19 -1.94 -11.44
N GLY A 223 11.27 -2.26 -10.15
CA GLY A 223 10.92 -1.34 -9.06
C GLY A 223 11.73 -0.03 -9.11
N GLN A 224 13.04 -0.12 -9.32
CA GLN A 224 13.91 1.06 -9.43
C GLN A 224 13.61 1.91 -10.68
N ASN A 225 13.26 1.27 -11.79
CA ASN A 225 12.86 1.97 -13.01
C ASN A 225 11.49 2.62 -12.84
N LEU A 226 10.58 1.99 -12.09
CA LEU A 226 9.25 2.52 -11.80
C LEU A 226 9.33 3.81 -10.98
N LEU A 227 10.30 3.95 -10.06
CA LEU A 227 10.57 5.22 -9.36
C LEU A 227 10.89 6.37 -10.33
N LYS A 228 11.58 6.07 -11.44
CA LYS A 228 11.99 7.07 -12.45
C LYS A 228 10.90 7.39 -13.47
N LYS A 229 9.90 6.52 -13.62
CA LYS A 229 8.76 6.76 -14.52
C LYS A 229 7.90 7.93 -14.00
N SER A 230 7.27 8.64 -14.92
CA SER A 230 6.27 9.65 -14.58
C SER A 230 5.09 9.01 -13.83
N VAL A 231 4.50 9.78 -12.91
CA VAL A 231 3.24 9.43 -12.27
C VAL A 231 2.20 9.27 -13.36
N SER A 232 1.42 8.20 -13.28
CA SER A 232 0.31 7.93 -14.18
C SER A 232 -1.00 7.93 -13.42
N ARG A 233 -2.08 8.27 -14.11
CA ARG A 233 -3.44 8.19 -13.57
C ARG A 233 -4.37 7.60 -14.61
N VAL A 234 -5.38 6.86 -14.16
CA VAL A 234 -6.44 6.39 -15.05
C VAL A 234 -7.23 7.57 -15.61
N ASN A 235 -7.35 7.61 -16.93
CA ASN A 235 -8.23 8.52 -17.62
C ASN A 235 -9.67 8.00 -17.52
N LEU A 236 -10.55 8.78 -16.88
CA LEU A 236 -11.91 8.34 -16.54
C LEU A 236 -12.83 8.16 -17.77
N VAL A 237 -12.40 8.61 -18.96
CA VAL A 237 -13.17 8.47 -20.20
C VAL A 237 -12.85 7.17 -20.91
N ASN A 238 -11.56 6.85 -21.06
CA ASN A 238 -11.11 5.68 -21.83
C ASN A 238 -10.64 4.50 -20.96
N GLY A 239 -10.49 4.69 -19.65
CA GLY A 239 -10.04 3.68 -18.70
C GLY A 239 -8.55 3.32 -18.80
N VAL A 240 -7.76 4.08 -19.56
CA VAL A 240 -6.33 3.83 -19.79
C VAL A 240 -5.49 4.62 -18.79
N PHE A 241 -4.39 4.02 -18.32
CA PHE A 241 -3.39 4.72 -17.52
C PHE A 241 -2.54 5.63 -18.39
N GLU A 242 -2.58 6.93 -18.11
CA GLU A 242 -1.86 7.95 -18.87
C GLU A 242 -0.89 8.69 -17.95
N PRO A 243 0.36 8.94 -18.38
CA PRO A 243 1.30 9.78 -17.63
C PRO A 243 0.74 11.20 -17.44
N LEU A 244 0.97 11.77 -16.25
CA LEU A 244 0.59 13.15 -15.96
C LEU A 244 1.45 14.14 -16.78
N ALA A 245 0.79 15.17 -17.32
CA ALA A 245 1.45 16.17 -18.17
C ALA A 245 2.49 17.04 -17.44
N ASN A 246 2.45 17.09 -16.11
CA ASN A 246 3.39 17.84 -15.29
C ASN A 246 4.80 17.21 -15.24
N GLY A 247 4.95 15.96 -15.72
CA GLY A 247 6.21 15.24 -15.74
C GLY A 247 6.74 14.82 -14.36
N GLU A 248 5.93 14.91 -13.29
CA GLU A 248 6.32 14.47 -11.94
C GLU A 248 6.65 12.97 -11.99
N THR A 249 7.81 12.57 -11.48
CA THR A 249 8.18 11.15 -11.37
C THR A 249 7.61 10.52 -10.10
N ASN A 250 7.46 9.19 -10.10
CA ASN A 250 7.01 8.47 -8.89
C ASN A 250 7.92 8.73 -7.69
N GLN A 251 9.24 8.88 -7.92
CA GLN A 251 10.19 9.27 -6.89
C GLN A 251 9.86 10.65 -6.30
N GLN A 252 9.60 11.65 -7.15
CA GLN A 252 9.25 13.01 -6.71
C GLN A 252 7.92 13.02 -5.94
N ALA A 253 6.92 12.29 -6.43
CA ALA A 253 5.64 12.14 -5.76
C ALA A 253 5.79 11.46 -4.39
N LEU A 254 6.58 10.39 -4.28
CA LEU A 254 6.85 9.73 -3.00
C LEU A 254 7.57 10.65 -2.01
N THR A 255 8.57 11.41 -2.45
CA THR A 255 9.21 12.43 -1.60
C THR A 255 8.21 13.49 -1.13
N ARG A 256 7.27 13.91 -1.98
CA ARG A 256 6.18 14.83 -1.61
C ARG A 256 5.26 14.18 -0.57
N PHE A 257 4.83 12.94 -0.78
CA PHE A 257 4.00 12.21 0.17
C PHE A 257 4.72 11.99 1.51
N ALA A 258 6.01 11.66 1.51
CA ALA A 258 6.82 11.53 2.72
C ALA A 258 6.81 12.83 3.56
N LYS A 259 6.93 13.99 2.91
CA LYS A 259 6.82 15.29 3.59
C LYS A 259 5.45 15.51 4.21
N ILE A 260 4.37 15.17 3.50
CA ILE A 260 3.00 15.31 4.02
C ILE A 260 2.80 14.39 5.22
N LEU A 261 3.25 13.13 5.14
CA LEU A 261 3.18 12.14 6.21
C LEU A 261 3.95 12.62 7.46
N SER A 262 5.18 13.11 7.29
CA SER A 262 5.99 13.66 8.38
C SER A 262 5.34 14.88 9.04
N GLN A 263 4.81 15.81 8.24
CA GLN A 263 4.08 16.98 8.76
C GLN A 263 2.82 16.58 9.53
N GLU A 264 2.05 15.63 9.00
CA GLU A 264 0.83 15.13 9.64
C GLU A 264 1.14 14.42 10.96
N ARG A 265 2.22 13.62 11.03
CA ARG A 265 2.71 13.02 12.29
C ARG A 265 3.08 14.08 13.32
N ARG A 266 3.94 15.04 12.96
CA ARG A 266 4.35 16.14 13.86
C ARG A 266 3.16 16.96 14.34
N LEU A 267 2.17 17.19 13.47
CA LEU A 267 0.94 17.89 13.83
C LEU A 267 0.15 17.14 14.92
N ARG A 268 0.04 15.81 14.79
CA ARG A 268 -0.65 14.96 15.78
C ARG A 268 0.10 14.95 17.11
N GLU A 269 1.43 14.85 17.08
CA GLU A 269 2.27 14.91 18.28
C GLU A 269 2.15 16.25 19.02
N MET A 270 2.10 17.37 18.29
CA MET A 270 1.90 18.71 18.87
C MET A 270 0.50 18.89 19.48
N ARG A 271 -0.53 18.29 18.87
CA ARG A 271 -1.93 18.43 19.32
C ARG A 271 -2.32 17.40 20.37
N SER A 272 -1.53 16.34 20.56
CA SER A 272 -1.76 15.35 21.60
C SER A 272 -1.57 15.97 22.99
N PRO A 273 -2.51 15.77 23.93
CA PRO A 273 -2.40 16.33 25.29
C PRO A 273 -1.24 15.74 26.12
N HIS A 274 -0.54 14.72 25.62
CA HIS A 274 0.52 14.00 26.35
C HIS A 274 1.92 14.63 26.21
N THR A 275 2.14 15.55 25.26
CA THR A 275 3.46 16.20 25.02
C THR A 275 3.77 17.37 25.96
N THR A 276 2.83 17.80 26.81
CA THR A 276 3.01 18.94 27.75
C THR A 276 3.36 18.53 29.19
N LYS A 277 4.25 17.54 29.37
CA LYS A 277 4.88 17.28 30.67
C LYS A 277 6.40 17.20 30.55
N ASN A 278 7.02 18.37 30.48
CA ASN A 278 8.31 18.67 31.12
C ASN A 278 8.59 20.16 30.99
N PRO A 279 8.18 21.01 31.96
CA PRO A 279 8.80 22.31 32.09
C PRO A 279 10.26 22.08 32.50
N VAL A 280 11.19 22.50 31.65
CA VAL A 280 12.58 22.68 32.02
C VAL A 280 12.60 23.68 33.16
N VAL A 281 12.85 23.20 34.37
CA VAL A 281 13.10 24.05 35.53
C VAL A 281 14.54 24.53 35.40
N PHE A 282 14.71 25.85 35.36
CA PHE A 282 15.98 26.57 35.32
C PHE A 282 16.89 26.23 36.51
#